data_AF-A0A1H1DH58-F1
#
_entry.id   AF-A0A1H1DH58-F1
#
_cell.length_a   1.000
_cell.length_b   1.000
_cell.length_c   1.000
_cell.angle_alpha   90.00
_cell.angle_beta   90.00
_cell.angle_gamma   90.00
#
_symmetry.space_group_name_H-M   'P 1'
#
loop_
_entity.id
_entity.type
_entity.pdbx_description
1 polymer ?
#
loop_
_entity_poly.entity_id
_entity_poly.type
_entity_poly.pdbx_seq_one_letter_code
_entity_poly.pdbx_strand_id
1 'polypeptide(L)'
;MRMFVLAIIMALLIPSQSAWAQPLSQKAAVALAEKFIAENGYTKAAPDRIKQQLVFESIELAPTRDEMLRRRYNTLQPKAIGAKEGRKSSKAGWSIAFDYVSVSRGDQDMCRVVTMNADGSDIRIEHVDGFRKAFAGFN
;
A
#
# COMPACT_ATOMS: atom_id res chain seq x y z
N MET A 1 30.88 -24.57 54.64
CA MET A 1 31.23 -24.00 53.32
C MET A 1 30.10 -24.29 52.34
N ARG A 2 29.27 -23.28 52.02
CA ARG A 2 28.57 -23.08 50.72
C ARG A 2 27.61 -21.89 50.89
N MET A 3 28.06 -20.74 50.39
CA MET A 3 27.32 -19.49 50.28
C MET A 3 26.09 -19.69 49.39
N PHE A 4 24.91 -19.26 49.84
CA PHE A 4 23.79 -19.00 48.94
C PHE A 4 23.81 -17.52 48.59
N VAL A 5 24.09 -17.26 47.31
CA VAL A 5 24.15 -15.93 46.70
C VAL A 5 22.74 -15.42 46.46
N LEU A 6 22.47 -14.20 46.94
CA LEU A 6 21.30 -13.38 46.60
C LEU A 6 21.20 -13.22 45.07
N ALA A 7 20.08 -13.62 44.47
CA ALA A 7 19.74 -13.23 43.11
C ALA A 7 18.68 -12.11 43.15
N ILE A 8 19.13 -10.87 42.96
CA ILE A 8 18.31 -9.68 42.78
C ILE A 8 17.65 -9.78 41.40
N ILE A 9 16.33 -9.97 41.35
CA ILE A 9 15.55 -9.88 40.11
C ILE A 9 15.34 -8.39 39.82
N MET A 10 16.27 -7.80 39.07
CA MET A 10 16.13 -6.46 38.52
C MET A 10 15.21 -6.56 37.29
N ALA A 11 13.94 -6.24 37.46
CA ALA A 11 12.98 -6.16 36.37
C ALA A 11 13.45 -5.08 35.38
N LEU A 12 13.89 -5.52 34.20
CA LEU A 12 14.15 -4.68 33.04
C LEU A 12 12.82 -4.05 32.58
N LEU A 13 12.53 -2.86 33.10
CA LEU A 13 11.67 -1.89 32.42
C LEU A 13 12.40 -1.48 31.15
N ILE A 14 12.23 -2.27 30.08
CA ILE A 14 12.52 -1.81 28.72
C ILE A 14 11.40 -0.81 28.43
N PRO A 15 11.65 0.52 28.38
CA PRO A 15 10.65 1.42 27.85
C PRO A 15 10.41 0.99 26.41
N SER A 16 9.22 0.48 26.14
CA SER A 16 8.70 0.32 24.79
C SER A 16 8.76 1.70 24.15
N GLN A 17 9.85 1.99 23.44
CA GLN A 17 9.90 3.13 22.56
C GLN A 17 8.85 2.83 21.51
N SER A 18 7.64 3.36 21.69
CA SER A 18 6.67 3.48 20.62
C SER A 18 7.40 4.20 19.52
N ALA A 19 7.87 3.46 18.53
CA ALA A 19 8.49 4.02 17.34
C ALA A 19 7.35 4.74 16.62
N TRP A 20 7.18 6.03 16.91
CA TRP A 20 6.30 6.91 16.17
C TRP A 20 6.90 6.98 14.77
N ALA A 21 6.40 6.14 13.86
CA ALA A 21 6.87 6.10 12.50
C ALA A 21 6.68 7.48 11.87
N GLN A 22 7.75 8.02 11.29
CA GLN A 22 7.72 9.34 10.67
C GLN A 22 6.82 9.31 9.42
N PRO A 23 6.01 10.36 9.17
CA PRO A 23 5.19 10.43 7.98
C PRO A 23 6.06 10.47 6.72
N LEU A 24 5.64 9.74 5.69
CA LEU A 24 6.26 9.74 4.38
C LEU A 24 6.07 11.08 3.68
N SER A 25 7.08 11.51 2.94
CA SER A 25 6.90 12.54 1.92
C SER A 25 6.04 12.02 0.76
N GLN A 26 5.40 12.91 0.01
CA GLN A 26 4.63 12.56 -1.20
C GLN A 26 5.46 11.69 -2.17
N LYS A 27 6.73 12.06 -2.40
CA LYS A 27 7.63 11.28 -3.26
C LYS A 27 7.87 9.87 -2.73
N ALA A 28 8.04 9.71 -1.41
CA ALA A 28 8.22 8.40 -0.80
C ALA A 28 6.92 7.57 -0.86
N ALA A 29 5.76 8.19 -0.63
CA ALA A 29 4.46 7.53 -0.75
C ALA A 29 4.17 7.06 -2.19
N VAL A 30 4.48 7.90 -3.19
CA VAL A 30 4.37 7.54 -4.61
C VAL A 30 5.29 6.35 -4.93
N ALA A 31 6.56 6.42 -4.56
CA ALA A 31 7.51 5.33 -4.81
C ALA A 31 7.07 4.02 -4.14
N LEU A 32 6.54 4.10 -2.91
CA LEU A 32 6.00 2.96 -2.19
C LEU A 32 4.78 2.36 -2.89
N ALA A 33 3.86 3.20 -3.38
CA ALA A 33 2.68 2.75 -4.12
C ALA A 33 3.04 2.11 -5.46
N GLU A 34 3.96 2.70 -6.23
CA GLU A 34 4.44 2.13 -7.50
C GLU A 34 5.08 0.75 -7.29
N LYS A 35 5.93 0.63 -6.26
CA LYS A 35 6.51 -0.64 -5.85
C LYS A 35 5.42 -1.64 -5.45
N PHE A 36 4.46 -1.20 -4.65
CA PHE A 36 3.36 -2.02 -4.17
C PHE A 36 2.53 -2.62 -5.31
N ILE A 37 2.08 -1.83 -6.29
CA ILE A 37 1.25 -2.35 -7.38
C ILE A 37 2.01 -3.36 -8.25
N ALA A 38 3.32 -3.17 -8.44
CA ALA A 38 4.17 -4.11 -9.16
C ALA A 38 4.31 -5.43 -8.39
N GLU A 39 4.64 -5.35 -7.09
CA GLU A 39 4.80 -6.51 -6.23
C GLU A 39 3.47 -7.24 -5.95
N ASN A 40 2.32 -6.56 -6.09
CA ASN A 40 1.00 -7.11 -5.87
C ASN A 40 0.31 -7.61 -7.16
N GLY A 41 1.04 -7.61 -8.28
CA GLY A 41 0.66 -8.28 -9.53
C GLY A 41 -0.17 -7.44 -10.51
N TYR A 42 -0.28 -6.12 -10.33
CA TYR A 42 -1.11 -5.27 -11.20
C TYR A 42 -0.45 -4.86 -12.51
N THR A 43 0.87 -5.00 -12.60
CA THR A 43 1.68 -4.57 -13.75
C THR A 43 2.22 -5.78 -14.53
N LYS A 44 3.06 -5.54 -15.55
CA LYS A 44 3.81 -6.58 -16.25
C LYS A 44 5.11 -6.99 -15.53
N ALA A 45 5.17 -6.84 -14.21
CA ALA A 45 6.34 -7.26 -13.45
C ALA A 45 6.61 -8.76 -13.63
N ALA A 46 7.88 -9.15 -13.65
CA ALA A 46 8.27 -10.55 -13.74
C ALA A 46 7.80 -11.32 -12.48
N PRO A 47 7.45 -12.63 -12.59
CA PRO A 47 6.86 -13.39 -11.48
C PRO A 47 7.70 -13.42 -10.20
N ASP A 48 9.03 -13.38 -10.31
CA ASP A 48 9.99 -13.34 -9.19
C ASP A 48 9.92 -12.04 -8.39
N ARG A 49 9.35 -10.97 -8.97
CA ARG A 49 9.12 -9.68 -8.31
C ARG A 49 7.75 -9.60 -7.63
N ILE A 50 6.89 -10.59 -7.83
CA ILE A 50 5.54 -10.62 -7.24
C ILE A 50 5.61 -11.34 -5.89
N LYS A 51 5.01 -10.73 -4.86
CA LYS A 51 4.97 -11.32 -3.52
C LYS A 51 4.25 -12.67 -3.53
N GLN A 52 4.71 -13.57 -2.67
CA GLN A 52 4.03 -14.85 -2.44
C GLN A 52 2.65 -14.62 -1.83
N GLN A 53 2.61 -13.82 -0.76
CA GLN A 53 1.37 -13.37 -0.13
C GLN A 53 0.96 -12.01 -0.70
N LEU A 54 -0.07 -12.01 -1.53
CA LEU A 54 -0.65 -10.80 -2.08
C LEU A 54 -1.44 -10.06 -1.00
N VAL A 55 -1.37 -8.73 -1.05
CA VAL A 55 -2.23 -7.88 -0.24
C VAL A 55 -3.58 -7.79 -0.93
N PHE A 56 -4.64 -8.00 -0.16
CA PHE A 56 -6.02 -7.92 -0.64
C PHE A 56 -6.40 -6.46 -0.92
N GLU A 57 -7.31 -6.28 -1.87
CA GLU A 57 -8.02 -5.01 -1.99
C GLU A 57 -8.92 -4.77 -0.77
N SER A 58 -9.42 -3.55 -0.60
CA SER A 58 -10.44 -3.25 0.43
C SER A 58 -11.67 -4.17 0.36
N ILE A 59 -11.99 -4.70 -0.84
CA ILE A 59 -12.96 -5.76 -1.06
C ILE A 59 -12.35 -6.70 -2.10
N GLU A 60 -11.85 -7.86 -1.66
CA GLU A 60 -11.29 -8.88 -2.53
C GLU A 60 -12.36 -9.92 -2.89
N LEU A 61 -12.57 -10.12 -4.20
CA LEU A 61 -13.56 -11.06 -4.72
C LEU A 61 -12.91 -12.34 -5.27
N ALA A 62 -11.59 -12.36 -5.44
CA ALA A 62 -10.88 -13.57 -5.86
C ALA A 62 -10.55 -14.45 -4.63
N PRO A 63 -11.07 -15.69 -4.57
CA PRO A 63 -10.83 -16.61 -3.45
C PRO A 63 -9.41 -17.19 -3.42
N THR A 64 -8.65 -17.10 -4.52
CA THR A 64 -7.33 -17.73 -4.64
C THR A 64 -6.28 -16.77 -5.17
N ARG A 65 -5.00 -17.07 -4.89
CA ARG A 65 -3.86 -16.30 -5.40
C ARG A 65 -3.80 -16.26 -6.92
N ASP A 66 -4.01 -17.40 -7.57
CA ASP A 66 -3.93 -17.47 -9.02
C ASP A 66 -5.07 -16.69 -9.66
N GLU A 67 -6.25 -16.70 -9.06
CA GLU A 67 -7.36 -15.87 -9.52
C GLU A 67 -7.10 -14.38 -9.28
N MET A 68 -6.51 -13.99 -8.15
CA MET A 68 -6.05 -12.62 -7.92
C MET A 68 -5.09 -12.18 -9.02
N LEU A 69 -4.04 -12.97 -9.30
CA LEU A 69 -3.07 -12.62 -10.33
C LEU A 69 -3.69 -12.53 -11.72
N ARG A 70 -4.58 -13.47 -12.08
CA ARG A 70 -5.28 -13.44 -13.37
C ARG A 70 -6.11 -12.17 -13.53
N ARG A 71 -6.77 -11.72 -12.47
CA ARG A 71 -7.59 -10.49 -12.50
C ARG A 71 -6.75 -9.21 -12.49
N ARG A 72 -5.58 -9.22 -11.83
CA ARG A 72 -4.73 -8.04 -11.65
C ARG A 72 -3.73 -7.83 -12.78
N TYR A 73 -3.27 -8.90 -13.42
CA TYR A 73 -2.15 -8.84 -14.35
C TYR A 73 -2.37 -7.81 -15.46
N ASN A 74 -1.41 -6.90 -15.59
CA ASN A 74 -1.41 -5.85 -16.62
C ASN A 74 -2.69 -5.00 -16.65
N THR A 75 -3.29 -4.73 -15.49
CA THR A 75 -4.45 -3.85 -15.39
C THR A 75 -4.08 -2.40 -15.13
N LEU A 76 -2.96 -2.13 -14.45
CA LEU A 76 -2.54 -0.77 -14.10
C LEU A 76 -1.23 -0.35 -14.79
N GLN A 77 -1.16 0.92 -15.15
CA GLN A 77 0.09 1.56 -15.54
C GLN A 77 1.05 1.59 -14.33
N PRO A 78 2.36 1.36 -14.53
CA PRO A 78 3.31 1.23 -13.43
C PRO A 78 3.65 2.56 -12.74
N LYS A 79 3.20 3.69 -13.29
CA LYS A 79 3.52 5.03 -12.82
C LYS A 79 2.28 5.74 -12.30
N ALA A 80 2.44 6.36 -11.14
CA ALA A 80 1.36 7.14 -10.55
C ALA A 80 1.09 8.39 -11.39
N ILE A 81 -0.18 8.77 -11.47
CA ILE A 81 -0.63 9.99 -12.18
C ILE A 81 -0.86 11.17 -11.24
N GLY A 82 -0.87 10.91 -9.94
CA GLY A 82 -1.00 11.93 -8.92
C GLY A 82 -1.13 11.36 -7.52
N ALA A 83 -1.05 12.24 -6.53
CA ALA A 83 -1.03 11.91 -5.12
C ALA A 83 -1.78 12.96 -4.30
N LYS A 84 -2.54 12.52 -3.30
CA LYS A 84 -3.24 13.38 -2.36
C LYS A 84 -3.04 12.93 -0.93
N GLU A 85 -2.97 13.90 -0.02
CA GLU A 85 -3.06 13.63 1.41
C GLU A 85 -4.51 13.25 1.79
N GLY A 86 -4.61 12.33 2.74
CA GLY A 86 -5.86 11.77 3.24
C GLY A 86 -6.27 10.47 2.54
N ARG A 87 -7.14 9.74 3.23
CA ARG A 87 -7.82 8.52 2.77
C ARG A 87 -9.34 8.69 2.92
N LYS A 88 -10.12 7.82 2.28
CA LYS A 88 -11.56 7.72 2.55
C LYS A 88 -11.74 7.58 4.08
N SER A 89 -12.49 8.51 4.68
CA SER A 89 -12.75 8.68 6.12
C SER A 89 -11.63 9.22 7.05
N SER A 90 -10.45 9.62 6.55
CA SER A 90 -9.43 10.28 7.39
C SER A 90 -8.61 11.30 6.62
N LYS A 91 -8.26 12.41 7.28
CA LYS A 91 -7.31 13.41 6.74
C LYS A 91 -5.87 12.95 6.82
N ALA A 92 -5.56 11.90 7.59
CA ALA A 92 -4.22 11.34 7.67
C ALA A 92 -4.04 10.23 6.63
N GLY A 93 -2.87 10.21 5.98
CA GLY A 93 -2.49 9.17 5.01
C GLY A 93 -2.29 9.70 3.60
N TRP A 94 -2.15 8.76 2.67
CA TRP A 94 -1.93 9.05 1.26
C TRP A 94 -2.93 8.26 0.39
N SER A 95 -3.39 8.91 -0.68
CA SER A 95 -4.12 8.31 -1.79
C SER A 95 -3.36 8.56 -3.08
N ILE A 96 -2.90 7.48 -3.73
CA ILE A 96 -2.05 7.52 -4.94
C ILE A 96 -2.83 6.90 -6.09
N ALA A 97 -2.95 7.62 -7.20
CA ALA A 97 -3.77 7.20 -8.34
C ALA A 97 -2.94 6.65 -9.50
N PHE A 98 -3.50 5.64 -10.18
CA PHE A 98 -2.92 4.97 -11.34
C PHE A 98 -3.94 4.86 -12.46
N ASP A 99 -3.50 5.11 -13.69
CA ASP A 99 -4.31 4.86 -14.88
C ASP A 99 -4.41 3.35 -15.15
N TYR A 100 -5.55 2.90 -15.68
CA TYR A 100 -5.69 1.55 -16.22
C TYR A 100 -4.92 1.42 -17.54
N VAL A 101 -4.43 0.22 -17.86
CA VAL A 101 -3.74 -0.06 -19.14
C VAL A 101 -4.72 -0.01 -20.31
N SER A 102 -5.94 -0.52 -20.11
CA SER A 102 -7.01 -0.50 -21.10
C SER A 102 -8.27 0.04 -20.45
N VAL A 103 -8.84 1.09 -21.04
CA VAL A 103 -10.09 1.71 -20.61
C VAL A 103 -11.13 1.55 -21.71
N SER A 104 -12.33 1.11 -21.34
CA SER A 104 -13.51 1.23 -22.20
C SER A 104 -13.77 2.72 -22.47
N ARG A 105 -14.45 3.08 -23.57
CA ARG A 105 -14.74 4.50 -23.91
C ARG A 105 -15.45 5.30 -22.80
N GLY A 106 -16.11 4.64 -21.84
CA GLY A 106 -16.76 5.28 -20.69
C GLY A 106 -15.90 5.42 -19.42
N ASP A 107 -14.75 4.72 -19.34
CA ASP A 107 -13.95 4.61 -18.12
C ASP A 107 -12.65 5.43 -18.18
N GLN A 108 -12.47 6.25 -19.22
CA GLN A 108 -11.25 7.06 -19.41
C GLN A 108 -11.03 8.09 -18.30
N ASP A 109 -12.10 8.45 -17.59
CA ASP A 109 -12.08 9.39 -16.46
C ASP A 109 -11.91 8.70 -15.11
N MET A 110 -11.71 7.38 -15.08
CA MET A 110 -11.54 6.59 -13.86
C MET A 110 -10.09 6.20 -13.64
N CYS A 111 -9.70 6.05 -12.37
CA CYS A 111 -8.37 5.60 -11.97
C CYS A 111 -8.47 4.67 -10.76
N ARG A 112 -7.48 3.78 -10.64
CA ARG A 112 -7.34 2.92 -9.47
C ARG A 112 -6.55 3.65 -8.39
N VAL A 113 -6.98 3.53 -7.14
CA VAL A 113 -6.37 4.25 -6.02
C VAL A 113 -5.74 3.27 -5.04
N VAL A 114 -4.48 3.52 -4.72
CA VAL A 114 -3.76 2.93 -3.59
C VAL A 114 -3.89 3.87 -2.41
N THR A 115 -4.32 3.36 -1.26
CA THR A 115 -4.34 4.11 0.00
C THR A 115 -3.32 3.53 0.98
N MET A 116 -2.80 4.38 1.86
CA MET A 116 -1.92 3.99 2.96
C MET A 116 -2.00 5.00 4.11
N ASN A 117 -1.57 4.62 5.29
CA ASN A 117 -1.36 5.53 6.41
C ASN A 117 -0.22 6.51 6.12
N ALA A 118 -0.08 7.54 6.96
CA ALA A 118 0.92 8.59 6.74
C ALA A 118 2.35 8.04 6.72
N ASP A 119 2.63 6.99 7.47
CA ASP A 119 3.90 6.27 7.54
C ASP A 119 4.08 5.17 6.46
N GLY A 120 3.08 4.99 5.59
CA GLY A 120 3.07 3.95 4.55
C GLY A 120 2.56 2.59 5.00
N SER A 121 2.17 2.43 6.27
CA SER A 121 1.50 1.21 6.76
C SER A 121 0.06 1.08 6.22
N ASP A 122 -0.55 -0.10 6.37
CA ASP A 122 -1.94 -0.36 5.89
C ASP A 122 -2.14 -0.04 4.39
N ILE A 123 -1.10 -0.28 3.58
CA ILE A 123 -1.15 -0.04 2.13
C ILE A 123 -2.04 -1.07 1.45
N ARG A 124 -2.98 -0.61 0.62
CA ARG A 124 -3.90 -1.46 -0.15
C ARG A 124 -4.45 -0.76 -1.39
N ILE A 125 -5.06 -1.53 -2.29
CA ILE A 125 -5.89 -1.00 -3.37
C ILE A 125 -7.33 -0.82 -2.85
N GLU A 126 -7.93 0.33 -3.15
CA GLU A 126 -9.36 0.55 -2.93
C GLU A 126 -10.18 -0.11 -4.04
N HIS A 127 -11.28 -0.76 -3.67
CA HIS A 127 -12.17 -1.47 -4.59
C HIS A 127 -12.95 -0.49 -5.47
N VAL A 128 -13.30 0.67 -4.90
CA VAL A 128 -14.00 1.75 -5.59
C VAL A 128 -12.98 2.64 -6.28
N ASP A 129 -13.18 2.86 -7.57
CA ASP A 129 -12.32 3.72 -8.38
C ASP A 129 -12.48 5.20 -8.02
N GLY A 130 -11.42 5.96 -8.27
CA GLY A 130 -11.41 7.41 -8.16
C GLY A 130 -11.67 8.08 -9.51
N PHE A 131 -12.12 9.34 -9.47
CA PHE A 131 -12.14 10.17 -10.67
C PHE A 131 -10.73 10.67 -11.00
N ARG A 132 -10.21 10.31 -12.17
CA ARG A 132 -8.89 10.66 -12.66
C ARG A 132 -8.59 12.15 -12.52
N LYS A 133 -9.51 13.03 -12.93
CA LYS A 133 -9.37 14.50 -12.83
C LYS A 133 -9.21 15.01 -11.39
N ALA A 134 -9.68 14.25 -10.40
CA ALA A 134 -9.52 14.61 -9.01
C ALA A 134 -8.13 14.26 -8.48
N PHE A 135 -7.33 13.47 -9.20
CA PHE A 135 -5.99 13.06 -8.76
C PHE A 135 -4.89 13.53 -9.71
N ALA A 136 -5.15 13.59 -11.01
CA ALA A 136 -4.15 13.83 -12.04
C ALA A 136 -3.39 15.14 -11.78
N GLY A 137 -2.07 15.03 -11.78
CA GLY A 137 -1.16 16.10 -11.40
C GLY A 137 -0.50 15.82 -10.05
N PHE A 138 0.71 16.34 -9.90
CA PHE A 138 1.39 16.43 -8.62
C PHE A 138 1.31 17.89 -8.19
N ASN A 139 0.56 18.14 -7.12
CA ASN A 139 0.62 19.42 -6.40
C ASN A 139 1.78 19.36 -5.42
#